data_AF-A0A2E7V0N5-F1
#
_entry.id   AF-A0A2E7V0N5-F1
#
_cell.length_a   1.000
_cell.length_b   1.000
_cell.length_c   1.000
_cell.angle_alpha   90.00
_cell.angle_beta   90.00
_cell.angle_gamma   90.00
#
_symmetry.space_group_name_H-M   'P 1'
#
loop_
_entity.id
_entity.type
_entity.pdbx_description
1 polymer ?
#
loop_
_entity_poly.entity_id
_entity_poly.type
_entity_poly.pdbx_seq_one_letter_code
_entity_poly.pdbx_strand_id
1 'polypeptide(L)'
;MTNYAIPIWDTPTIPVIDGDPFPVHRIFCVGRNYAAHAREMGHDPDREAPFFFAKPANAIVSNRTTVPYPDETNDLHPEIELVVALKGGGYRIPENEALDKIFGYCVGLDMTR
;
A
#
# COMPACT_ATOMS: atom_id res chain seq x y z
N MET A 1 0.52 18.39 -25.90
CA MET A 1 1.05 17.10 -25.39
C MET A 1 2.55 17.25 -25.22
N THR A 2 3.09 16.77 -24.11
CA THR A 2 4.53 16.80 -23.87
C THR A 2 5.17 15.66 -24.65
N ASN A 3 6.23 15.94 -25.41
CA ASN A 3 7.05 14.90 -26.03
C ASN A 3 8.07 14.42 -25.01
N TYR A 4 8.08 13.11 -24.74
CA TYR A 4 9.05 12.48 -23.85
C TYR A 4 10.19 11.86 -24.67
N ALA A 5 11.38 11.77 -24.06
CA ALA A 5 12.55 11.15 -24.68
C ALA A 5 12.39 9.63 -24.90
N ILE A 6 11.44 9.01 -24.19
CA ILE A 6 11.07 7.58 -24.28
C ILE A 6 9.54 7.45 -24.15
N PRO A 7 8.95 6.31 -24.56
CA PRO A 7 7.54 6.01 -24.28
C PRO A 7 7.23 6.09 -22.78
N ILE A 8 6.03 6.57 -22.46
CA ILE A 8 5.52 6.52 -21.08
C ILE A 8 5.13 5.08 -20.74
N TRP A 9 5.38 4.66 -19.51
CA TRP A 9 4.87 3.40 -18.98
C TRP A 9 3.37 3.52 -18.67
N ASP A 10 2.67 2.38 -18.69
CA ASP A 10 1.27 2.33 -18.29
C ASP A 10 1.13 2.70 -16.80
N THR A 11 0.08 3.46 -16.49
CA THR A 11 -0.22 3.80 -15.09
C THR A 11 -0.67 2.54 -14.36
N PRO A 12 -0.01 2.12 -13.25
CA PRO A 12 -0.47 1.00 -12.46
C PRO A 12 -1.88 1.26 -11.96
N THR A 13 -2.78 0.28 -12.10
CA THR A 13 -4.18 0.39 -11.68
C THR A 13 -4.61 -0.81 -10.86
N ILE A 14 -5.64 -0.62 -10.03
CA ILE A 14 -6.35 -1.71 -9.36
C ILE A 14 -7.81 -1.73 -9.82
N PRO A 15 -8.42 -2.93 -9.98
CA PRO A 15 -9.83 -3.02 -10.35
C PRO A 15 -10.72 -2.47 -9.23
N VAL A 16 -11.79 -1.78 -9.62
CA VAL A 16 -12.85 -1.29 -8.72
C VAL A 16 -14.11 -2.11 -8.98
N ILE A 17 -14.80 -2.51 -7.93
CA ILE A 17 -16.08 -3.23 -8.06
C ILE A 17 -17.08 -2.30 -8.76
N ASP A 18 -17.66 -2.77 -9.87
CA ASP A 18 -18.66 -2.06 -10.67
C ASP A 18 -18.23 -0.65 -11.14
N GLY A 19 -16.93 -0.43 -11.38
CA GLY A 19 -16.41 0.87 -11.79
C GLY A 19 -15.12 0.82 -12.60
N ASP A 20 -14.63 2.01 -12.96
CA ASP A 20 -13.38 2.17 -13.68
C ASP A 20 -12.17 1.87 -12.76
N PRO A 21 -11.06 1.35 -13.31
CA PRO A 21 -9.87 1.05 -12.51
C PRO A 21 -9.32 2.29 -11.78
N PHE A 22 -8.90 2.09 -10.53
CA PHE A 22 -8.31 3.16 -9.71
C PHE A 22 -6.82 3.32 -10.05
N PRO A 23 -6.35 4.51 -10.46
CA PRO A 23 -4.95 4.76 -10.78
C PRO A 23 -4.10 4.89 -9.51
N VAL A 24 -3.05 4.07 -9.40
CA VAL A 24 -2.16 4.04 -8.24
C VAL A 24 -0.99 4.99 -8.47
N HIS A 25 -0.81 5.95 -7.54
CA HIS A 25 0.28 6.93 -7.61
C HIS A 25 1.43 6.60 -6.66
N ARG A 26 1.15 6.47 -5.36
CA ARG A 26 2.13 6.11 -4.32
C ARG A 26 1.49 5.14 -3.35
N ILE A 27 2.32 4.27 -2.76
CA ILE A 27 1.91 3.30 -1.76
C ILE A 27 2.70 3.59 -0.50
N PHE A 28 2.00 3.89 0.58
CA PHE A 28 2.56 4.05 1.90
C PHE A 28 2.06 2.92 2.78
N CYS A 29 2.98 2.29 3.50
CA CYS A 29 2.71 1.20 4.43
C CYS A 29 3.05 1.66 5.85
N VAL A 30 2.35 1.10 6.84
CA VAL A 30 2.52 1.46 8.25
C VAL A 30 3.08 0.27 9.00
N GLY A 31 4.32 0.38 9.48
CA GLY A 31 4.95 -0.66 10.28
C GLY A 31 4.42 -0.65 11.72
N ARG A 32 4.22 -1.85 12.30
CA ARG A 32 3.88 -2.07 13.71
C ARG A 32 2.56 -1.40 14.17
N ASN A 33 1.58 -1.32 13.28
CA ASN A 33 0.30 -0.65 13.57
C ASN A 33 -0.72 -1.53 14.32
N TYR A 34 -0.36 -2.76 14.67
CA TYR A 34 -1.16 -3.66 15.50
C TYR A 34 -0.38 -4.08 16.75
N ALA A 35 -0.92 -3.79 17.93
CA ALA A 35 -0.25 -4.04 19.21
C ALA A 35 0.11 -5.52 19.46
N ALA A 36 -0.68 -6.45 18.92
CA ALA A 36 -0.38 -7.87 18.99
C ALA A 36 0.85 -8.25 18.13
N HIS A 37 0.93 -7.71 16.92
CA HIS A 37 2.05 -7.95 16.00
C HIS A 37 3.35 -7.28 16.49
N ALA A 38 3.26 -6.08 17.07
CA ALA A 38 4.42 -5.43 17.70
C ALA A 38 5.04 -6.32 18.81
N ARG A 39 4.20 -6.95 19.65
CA ARG A 39 4.66 -7.89 20.69
C ARG A 39 5.26 -9.17 20.13
N GLU A 40 4.68 -9.72 19.06
CA GLU A 40 5.20 -10.90 18.36
C GLU A 40 6.61 -10.66 17.79
N MET A 41 6.85 -9.46 17.25
CA MET A 41 8.16 -9.02 16.76
C MET A 41 9.13 -8.61 17.89
N GLY A 42 8.78 -8.82 19.16
CA GLY A 42 9.62 -8.54 20.32
C GLY A 42 9.66 -7.07 20.76
N HIS A 43 8.71 -6.25 20.31
CA HIS A 43 8.62 -4.82 20.62
C HIS A 43 7.50 -4.50 21.61
N ASP A 44 7.69 -3.43 22.38
CA ASP A 44 6.68 -2.90 23.32
C ASP A 44 5.75 -1.92 22.59
N PRO A 45 4.47 -2.28 22.33
CA PRO A 45 3.53 -1.45 21.58
C PRO A 45 3.19 -0.13 22.28
N ASP A 46 3.44 -0.01 23.59
CA ASP A 46 3.15 1.20 24.36
C ASP A 46 4.30 2.23 24.28
N ARG A 47 5.40 1.93 23.56
CA ARG A 47 6.62 2.77 23.55
C ARG A 47 7.02 3.37 22.21
N GLU A 48 6.47 2.92 21.08
CA GLU A 48 6.94 3.37 19.76
C GLU A 48 5.79 3.81 18.86
N ALA A 49 5.92 5.01 18.29
CA ALA A 49 5.00 5.47 17.24
C ALA A 49 5.16 4.59 15.99
N PRO A 50 4.07 4.36 15.22
CA PRO A 50 4.18 3.68 13.94
C PRO A 50 5.12 4.45 13.01
N PHE A 51 5.84 3.71 12.17
CA PHE A 51 6.69 4.29 11.13
C PHE A 51 6.13 3.97 9.75
N PHE A 52 6.55 4.76 8.77
CA PHE A 52 6.11 4.59 7.38
C PHE A 52 7.25 4.13 6.50
N PHE A 53 6.92 3.25 5.57
CA PHE A 53 7.75 2.91 4.42
C PHE A 53 6.90 2.96 3.15
N ALA A 54 7.53 2.77 2.00
CA ALA A 54 6.84 2.88 0.72
C ALA A 54 7.21 1.74 -0.22
N LYS A 55 6.26 1.35 -1.06
CA LYS A 55 6.47 0.47 -2.20
C LYS A 55 6.23 1.28 -3.49
N PRO A 56 6.95 0.99 -4.59
CA PRO A 56 6.69 1.67 -5.85
C PRO A 56 5.31 1.26 -6.39
N ALA A 57 4.63 2.14 -7.12
CA ALA A 57 3.27 1.89 -7.59
C ALA A 57 3.15 0.63 -8.46
N ASN A 58 4.20 0.28 -9.19
CA ASN A 58 4.26 -0.92 -10.03
C ASN A 58 4.58 -2.22 -9.26
N ALA A 59 4.72 -2.18 -7.92
CA ALA A 59 4.81 -3.38 -7.11
C ALA A 59 3.43 -4.06 -6.89
N ILE A 60 2.33 -3.38 -7.23
CA ILE A 60 1.00 -3.96 -7.13
C ILE A 60 0.81 -5.06 -8.18
N VAL A 61 0.07 -6.07 -7.78
CA VAL A 61 -0.40 -7.13 -8.67
C VAL A 61 -1.92 -7.21 -8.58
N SER A 62 -2.56 -7.53 -9.69
CA SER A 62 -4.02 -7.71 -9.73
C SER A 62 -4.44 -8.96 -8.95
N ASN A 63 -5.71 -8.96 -8.52
CA ASN A 63 -6.30 -10.12 -7.86
C ASN A 63 -6.18 -11.38 -8.72
N ARG A 64 -5.92 -12.51 -8.06
CA ARG A 64 -5.82 -13.86 -8.67
C ARG A 64 -4.66 -14.00 -9.68
N THR A 65 -3.66 -13.13 -9.60
CA THR A 65 -2.41 -13.29 -10.33
C THR A 65 -1.42 -14.14 -9.53
N THR A 66 -0.67 -15.01 -10.22
CA THR A 66 0.45 -15.70 -9.60
C THR A 66 1.57 -14.72 -9.32
N VAL A 67 1.94 -14.56 -8.04
CA VAL A 67 3.08 -13.73 -7.64
C VAL A 67 4.35 -14.58 -7.71
N PRO A 68 5.37 -14.18 -8.49
CA PRO A 68 6.63 -14.91 -8.54
C PRO A 68 7.32 -14.83 -7.17
N TYR A 69 7.92 -15.95 -6.76
CA TYR A 69 8.75 -15.97 -5.56
C TYR A 69 10.04 -15.17 -5.82
N PRO A 70 10.45 -14.22 -4.96
CA PRO A 70 11.59 -13.34 -5.24
C PRO A 70 12.94 -14.06 -5.06
N ASP A 71 13.90 -13.76 -5.93
CA ASP A 71 15.17 -14.50 -6.06
C ASP A 71 16.07 -14.44 -4.81
N GLU A 72 16.05 -13.32 -4.08
CA GLU A 72 17.02 -13.02 -2.99
C GLU A 72 16.47 -13.32 -1.59
N THR A 73 15.56 -14.28 -1.45
CA THR A 73 15.10 -14.78 -0.14
C THR A 73 14.78 -16.27 -0.20
N ASN A 74 14.79 -16.95 0.95
CA ASN A 74 14.17 -18.27 1.12
C ASN A 74 13.09 -18.23 2.22
N ASP A 75 12.77 -17.04 2.71
CA ASP A 75 11.82 -16.78 3.78
C ASP A 75 10.96 -15.59 3.37
N LEU A 76 9.81 -15.88 2.78
CA LEU A 76 8.87 -14.88 2.28
C LEU A 76 7.60 -14.91 3.14
N HIS A 77 7.37 -13.83 3.85
CA HIS A 77 6.28 -13.68 4.80
C HIS A 77 5.13 -12.87 4.18
N PRO A 78 3.88 -13.37 4.28
CA PRO A 78 2.69 -12.59 3.95
C PRO A 78 2.15 -11.86 5.18
N GLU A 79 1.96 -10.55 5.08
CA GLU A 79 1.25 -9.73 6.08
C GLU A 79 -0.07 -9.23 5.48
N ILE A 80 -1.20 -9.61 6.08
CA ILE A 80 -2.53 -9.21 5.62
C ILE A 80 -2.87 -7.81 6.14
N GLU A 81 -3.25 -6.91 5.24
CA GLU A 81 -3.42 -5.49 5.59
C GLU A 81 -4.72 -4.91 5.02
N LEU A 82 -5.31 -3.97 5.78
CA LEU A 82 -6.35 -3.09 5.26
C LEU A 82 -5.69 -2.01 4.40
N VAL A 83 -6.05 -1.95 3.12
CA VAL A 83 -5.59 -0.92 2.21
C VAL A 83 -6.66 0.17 2.10
N VAL A 84 -6.22 1.42 2.26
CA VAL A 84 -7.06 2.62 2.12
C VAL A 84 -6.67 3.34 0.83
N ALA A 85 -7.57 3.39 -0.14
CA ALA A 85 -7.37 4.15 -1.38
C ALA A 85 -7.83 5.60 -1.17
N LEU A 86 -7.00 6.57 -1.52
CA LEU A 86 -7.29 8.00 -1.34
C LEU A 86 -7.73 8.64 -2.67
N LYS A 87 -8.91 9.29 -2.69
CA LYS A 87 -9.37 10.11 -3.83
C LYS A 87 -8.82 11.54 -3.79
N GLY A 88 -8.33 11.96 -2.63
CA GLY A 88 -7.82 13.31 -2.40
C GLY A 88 -6.67 13.29 -1.40
N GLY A 89 -5.98 14.42 -1.31
CA GLY A 89 -4.89 14.60 -0.37
C GLY A 89 -4.87 16.01 0.21
N GLY A 90 -3.75 16.33 0.83
CA GLY A 90 -3.53 17.61 1.49
C GLY A 90 -2.27 17.54 2.35
N TYR A 91 -1.79 18.70 2.78
CA TYR A 91 -0.69 18.79 3.74
C TYR A 91 -1.28 19.16 5.10
N ARG A 92 -0.93 18.41 6.16
CA ARG A 92 -1.46 18.60 7.53
C ARG A 92 -3.00 18.57 7.56
N ILE A 93 -3.58 17.51 7.00
CA ILE A 93 -5.03 17.30 6.98
C ILE A 93 -5.53 17.14 8.43
N PRO A 94 -6.53 17.92 8.87
CA PRO A 94 -7.18 17.73 10.16
C PRO A 94 -7.76 16.32 10.29
N GLU A 95 -7.66 15.72 11.47
CA GLU A 95 -8.11 14.33 11.70
C GLU A 95 -9.60 14.14 11.36
N ASN A 96 -10.44 15.11 11.69
CA ASN A 96 -11.87 15.10 11.39
C ASN A 96 -12.21 15.20 9.90
N GLU A 97 -11.26 15.59 9.05
CA GLU A 97 -11.41 15.62 7.58
C GLU A 97 -10.75 14.42 6.89
N ALA A 98 -10.03 13.56 7.62
CA ALA A 98 -9.21 12.51 7.03
C ALA A 98 -10.06 11.49 6.25
N LEU A 99 -11.20 11.07 6.82
CA LEU A 99 -12.09 10.08 6.21
C LEU A 99 -12.71 10.58 4.89
N ASP A 100 -12.90 11.89 4.74
CA ASP A 100 -13.45 12.48 3.51
C ASP A 100 -12.51 12.34 2.30
N LYS A 101 -11.22 12.09 2.55
CA LYS A 101 -10.21 11.90 1.50
C LYS A 101 -10.18 10.46 0.97
N ILE A 102 -10.91 9.54 1.59
CA ILE A 102 -10.93 8.13 1.21
C ILE A 102 -11.85 7.93 0.00
N PHE A 103 -11.32 7.22 -0.99
CA PHE A 103 -12.07 6.69 -2.13
C PHE A 103 -12.78 5.39 -1.75
N GLY A 104 -12.04 4.46 -1.16
CA GLY A 104 -12.53 3.14 -0.82
C GLY A 104 -11.45 2.30 -0.13
N TYR A 105 -11.76 1.02 0.05
CA TYR A 105 -10.93 0.07 0.79
C TYR A 105 -10.78 -1.23 0.02
N CYS A 106 -9.67 -1.92 0.25
CA CYS A 106 -9.50 -3.31 -0.16
C CYS A 106 -8.59 -4.05 0.82
N VAL A 107 -8.41 -5.35 0.56
CA VAL A 107 -7.46 -6.20 1.27
C VAL A 107 -6.18 -6.27 0.45
N GLY A 108 -5.04 -6.08 1.10
CA GLY A 108 -3.72 -6.21 0.51
C GLY A 108 -2.86 -7.22 1.25
N LEU A 109 -1.83 -7.71 0.57
CA LEU A 109 -0.75 -8.48 1.19
C LEU A 109 0.54 -7.67 1.08
N ASP A 110 1.10 -7.28 2.22
CA ASP A 110 2.48 -6.83 2.28
C ASP A 110 3.39 -8.06 2.28
N MET A 111 3.99 -8.33 1.12
CA MET A 111 4.99 -9.38 0.98
C MET A 111 6.35 -8.85 1.43
N THR A 112 6.91 -9.44 2.48
CA THR A 112 8.15 -9.03 3.14
C THR A 112 9.04 -10.24 3.46
N ARG A 113 10.33 -10.01 3.70
CA ARG A 113 11.33 -10.99 4.16
C ARG A 113 12.00 -10.47 5.43
#